data_AF-A0A9D6MLF1-F1
#
_entry.id   AF-A0A9D6MLF1-F1
#
_cell.length_a   1.000
_cell.length_b   1.000
_cell.length_c   1.000
_cell.angle_alpha   90.00
_cell.angle_beta   90.00
_cell.angle_gamma   90.00
#
_symmetry.space_group_name_H-M   'P 1'
#
loop_
_entity.id
_entity.type
_entity.pdbx_description
1 polymer ?
#
loop_
_entity_poly.entity_id
_entity_poly.type
_entity_poly.pdbx_seq_one_letter_code
_entity_poly.pdbx_strand_id
1 'polypeptide(L)'
;MILHELLKDGERQGRDLAEKVFGDNFARLVEILRTGQARGELRADMDPAMIVILLIGASVFFFESREVLRHFPDVKFAHDPERYSRLLVDILLRGILSDNAAKDSRRALPRLTRGS
;
A
#
# COMPACT_ATOMS: atom_id res chain seq x y z
N MET A 1 -3.81 -11.98 -18.89
CA MET A 1 -2.95 -10.78 -18.95
C MET A 1 -3.87 -9.56 -18.79
N ILE A 2 -4.28 -9.25 -17.56
CA ILE A 2 -5.30 -8.20 -17.34
C ILE A 2 -4.74 -6.83 -17.72
N LEU A 3 -3.43 -6.60 -17.49
CA LEU A 3 -2.77 -5.35 -17.85
C LEU A 3 -2.70 -5.12 -19.38
N HIS A 4 -2.48 -6.16 -20.18
CA HIS A 4 -2.45 -6.02 -21.64
C HIS A 4 -3.85 -5.76 -22.20
N GLU A 5 -4.88 -6.42 -21.67
CA GLU A 5 -6.27 -6.15 -22.07
C GLU A 5 -6.73 -4.75 -21.63
N LEU A 6 -6.37 -4.32 -20.42
CA LEU A 6 -6.66 -2.97 -19.90
C LEU A 6 -6.10 -1.85 -20.77
N LEU A 7 -4.92 -2.08 -21.37
CA LEU A 7 -4.27 -1.11 -22.26
C LEU A 7 -4.82 -1.14 -23.69
N LYS A 8 -5.59 -2.17 -24.08
CA LYS A 8 -6.02 -2.40 -25.47
C LYS A 8 -7.33 -1.68 -25.82
N ASP A 9 -8.26 -1.54 -24.88
CA ASP A 9 -9.56 -0.87 -25.06
C ASP A 9 -9.68 0.44 -24.23
N GLY A 10 -8.53 1.12 -24.06
CA GLY A 10 -8.13 1.98 -22.94
C GLY A 10 -9.12 3.02 -22.37
N GLU A 11 -9.97 3.67 -23.16
CA GLU A 11 -10.87 4.71 -22.61
C GLU A 11 -12.19 4.16 -22.08
N ARG A 12 -12.85 3.27 -22.84
CA ARG A 12 -14.19 2.77 -22.50
C ARG A 12 -14.12 1.70 -21.41
N GLN A 13 -13.11 0.83 -21.50
CA GLN A 13 -12.86 -0.21 -20.49
C GLN A 13 -12.22 0.38 -19.23
N GLY A 14 -11.37 1.41 -19.38
CA GLY A 14 -10.81 2.16 -18.26
C GLY A 14 -11.88 2.88 -17.43
N ARG A 15 -12.87 3.48 -18.08
CA ARG A 15 -14.04 4.10 -17.43
C ARG A 15 -14.89 3.08 -16.67
N ASP A 16 -15.27 1.99 -17.33
CA ASP A 16 -16.09 0.94 -16.71
C ASP A 16 -15.41 0.31 -15.49
N LEU A 17 -14.08 0.14 -15.52
CA LEU A 17 -13.33 -0.43 -14.40
C LEU A 17 -13.18 0.55 -13.24
N ALA A 18 -12.93 1.84 -13.54
CA ALA A 18 -12.90 2.91 -12.55
C ALA A 18 -14.26 3.03 -11.84
N GLU A 19 -15.36 2.93 -12.59
CA GLU A 19 -16.72 3.04 -12.07
C GLU A 19 -17.18 1.77 -11.30
N LYS A 20 -16.86 0.54 -11.78
CA LYS A 20 -17.42 -0.71 -11.22
C LYS A 20 -16.56 -1.43 -10.18
N VAL A 21 -15.23 -1.36 -10.26
CA VAL A 21 -14.33 -2.17 -9.40
C VAL A 21 -13.59 -1.32 -8.38
N PHE A 22 -13.26 -0.08 -8.73
CA PHE A 22 -12.44 0.78 -7.88
C PHE A 22 -13.21 1.91 -7.20
N GLY A 23 -14.28 2.47 -7.78
CA GLY A 23 -14.95 3.69 -7.28
C GLY A 23 -15.21 3.74 -5.77
N ASP A 24 -16.03 2.82 -5.25
CA ASP A 24 -16.46 2.87 -3.83
C ASP A 24 -15.35 2.50 -2.84
N ASN A 25 -14.54 1.48 -3.16
CA ASN A 25 -13.46 1.04 -2.28
C ASN A 25 -12.27 2.01 -2.30
N PHE A 26 -11.95 2.58 -3.46
CA PHE A 26 -10.93 3.60 -3.61
C PHE A 26 -11.30 4.86 -2.84
N ALA A 27 -12.52 5.37 -3.03
CA ALA A 27 -13.01 6.54 -2.32
C ALA A 27 -12.97 6.34 -0.79
N ARG A 28 -13.38 5.16 -0.32
CA ARG A 28 -13.30 4.80 1.10
C ARG A 28 -11.88 4.80 1.64
N LEU A 29 -10.93 4.21 0.92
CA LEU A 29 -9.52 4.18 1.33
C LEU A 29 -8.90 5.57 1.35
N VAL A 30 -9.21 6.39 0.35
CA VAL A 30 -8.80 7.80 0.30
C VAL A 30 -9.34 8.55 1.52
N GLU A 31 -10.59 8.33 1.90
CA GLU A 31 -11.21 9.03 3.03
C GLU A 31 -10.63 8.62 4.38
N ILE A 32 -10.26 7.34 4.55
CA ILE A 32 -9.54 6.87 5.73
C ILE A 32 -8.20 7.60 5.88
N LEU A 33 -7.45 7.72 4.78
CA LEU A 33 -6.15 8.42 4.79
C LEU A 33 -6.32 9.91 5.05
N ARG A 34 -7.32 10.57 4.44
CA ARG A 34 -7.65 11.98 4.73
C ARG A 34 -7.98 12.20 6.20
N THR A 35 -8.76 11.30 6.79
CA THR A 35 -9.09 11.36 8.22
C THR A 35 -7.84 11.24 9.09
N GLY A 36 -6.93 10.32 8.76
CA GLY A 36 -5.65 10.18 9.46
C GLY A 36 -4.75 11.41 9.34
N GLN A 37 -4.72 12.05 8.16
CA GLN A 37 -4.02 13.33 7.96
C GLN A 37 -4.64 14.48 8.77
N ALA A 38 -5.97 14.58 8.77
CA ALA A 38 -6.69 15.59 9.54
C ALA A 38 -6.46 15.45 11.07
N ARG A 39 -6.20 14.23 11.54
CA ARG A 39 -5.83 13.93 12.94
C ARG A 39 -4.33 14.12 13.24
N GLY A 40 -3.51 14.39 12.23
CA GLY A 40 -2.07 14.50 12.36
C GLY A 40 -1.35 13.15 12.57
N GLU A 41 -2.04 12.03 12.36
CA GLU A 41 -1.48 10.67 12.44
C GLU A 41 -0.60 10.37 11.21
N LEU A 42 -0.99 10.91 10.06
CA LEU A 42 -0.31 10.77 8.77
C LEU A 42 0.26 12.12 8.31
N ARG A 43 1.36 12.11 7.55
CA ARG A 43 1.97 13.32 6.98
C ARG A 43 1.03 14.00 5.98
N ALA A 44 0.92 15.32 6.04
CA ALA A 44 -0.05 16.10 5.26
C ALA A 44 0.42 16.44 3.84
N ASP A 45 1.70 16.24 3.53
CA ASP A 45 2.33 16.56 2.25
C ASP A 45 2.25 15.42 1.22
N MET A 46 1.53 14.34 1.53
CA MET A 46 1.29 13.21 0.63
C MET A 46 -0.15 13.22 0.14
N ASP A 47 -0.35 12.99 -1.16
CA ASP A 47 -1.70 12.80 -1.72
C ASP A 47 -2.26 11.41 -1.32
N PRO A 48 -3.40 11.34 -0.62
CA PRO A 48 -4.08 10.08 -0.32
C PRO A 48 -4.34 9.19 -1.53
N ALA A 49 -4.69 9.77 -2.68
CA ALA A 49 -4.96 9.02 -3.90
C ALA A 49 -3.68 8.31 -4.39
N MET A 50 -2.52 8.96 -4.30
CA MET A 50 -1.24 8.37 -4.66
C MET A 50 -0.88 7.16 -3.77
N ILE A 51 -1.16 7.24 -2.47
CA ILE A 51 -0.92 6.14 -1.53
C ILE A 51 -1.80 4.93 -1.90
N VAL A 52 -3.09 5.16 -2.20
CA VAL A 52 -4.02 4.09 -2.60
C VAL A 52 -3.64 3.48 -3.94
N ILE A 53 -3.23 4.30 -4.92
CA ILE A 53 -2.72 3.82 -6.22
C ILE A 53 -1.49 2.93 -6.02
N LEU A 54 -0.55 3.33 -5.16
CA LEU A 54 0.65 2.53 -4.89
C LEU A 54 0.30 1.18 -4.26
N LEU A 55 -0.63 1.15 -3.30
CA LEU A 55 -1.12 -0.09 -2.70
C LEU A 55 -1.76 -1.03 -3.74
N ILE A 56 -2.63 -0.49 -4.58
CA ILE A 56 -3.31 -1.25 -5.64
C ILE A 56 -2.30 -1.75 -6.67
N GLY A 57 -1.46 -0.86 -7.19
CA GLY A 57 -0.47 -1.17 -8.22
C GLY A 57 0.51 -2.24 -7.76
N ALA A 58 1.01 -2.13 -6.53
CA ALA A 58 1.87 -3.15 -5.95
C ALA A 58 1.13 -4.50 -5.80
N SER A 59 -0.12 -4.49 -5.36
CA SER A 59 -0.91 -5.73 -5.22
C SER A 59 -1.14 -6.40 -6.57
N VAL A 60 -1.60 -5.65 -7.58
CA VAL A 60 -1.84 -6.15 -8.94
C VAL A 60 -0.55 -6.67 -9.57
N PHE A 61 0.54 -5.90 -9.48
CA PHE A 61 1.84 -6.31 -10.00
C PHE A 61 2.30 -7.64 -9.37
N PHE A 62 2.20 -7.77 -8.05
CA PHE A 62 2.59 -9.00 -7.36
C PHE A 62 1.78 -10.20 -7.83
N PHE A 63 0.45 -10.07 -7.98
CA PHE A 63 -0.38 -11.18 -8.45
C PHE A 63 -0.09 -11.58 -9.90
N GLU A 64 0.04 -10.61 -10.82
CA GLU A 64 0.32 -10.87 -12.24
C GLU A 64 1.74 -11.41 -12.47
N SER A 65 2.72 -10.95 -11.69
CA SER A 65 4.13 -11.33 -11.86
C SER A 65 4.59 -12.46 -10.95
N ARG A 66 3.73 -12.98 -10.05
CA ARG A 66 4.11 -13.94 -9.00
C ARG A 66 4.90 -15.12 -9.53
N GLU A 67 4.44 -15.75 -10.61
CA GLU A 67 5.09 -16.94 -11.15
C GLU A 67 6.49 -16.64 -11.70
N VAL A 68 6.70 -15.44 -12.26
CA VAL A 68 8.03 -14.98 -12.67
C VAL A 68 8.90 -14.70 -11.45
N LEU A 69 8.36 -13.99 -10.46
CA LEU A 69 9.08 -13.61 -9.24
C LEU A 69 9.58 -14.81 -8.44
N ARG A 70 8.88 -15.96 -8.49
CA ARG A 70 9.29 -17.21 -7.83
C ARG A 70 10.62 -17.77 -8.35
N HIS A 71 11.06 -17.39 -9.54
CA HIS A 71 12.34 -17.81 -10.10
C HIS A 71 13.53 -16.97 -9.59
N PHE A 72 13.28 -15.85 -8.91
CA PHE A 72 14.33 -15.00 -8.36
C PHE A 72 14.67 -15.42 -6.91
N PRO A 73 15.91 -15.87 -6.63
CA PRO A 73 16.28 -16.42 -5.34
C PRO A 73 16.17 -15.42 -4.18
N ASP A 74 16.32 -14.12 -4.47
CA ASP A 74 16.19 -13.05 -3.47
C ASP A 74 14.74 -12.71 -3.13
N VAL A 75 13.77 -13.13 -3.95
CA VAL A 75 12.34 -12.81 -3.77
C VAL A 75 11.68 -13.86 -2.88
N LYS A 76 12.05 -13.82 -1.60
CA LYS A 76 11.60 -14.82 -0.59
C LYS A 76 10.10 -14.76 -0.25
N PHE A 77 9.40 -13.72 -0.69
CA PHE A 77 7.96 -13.54 -0.45
C PHE A 77 7.09 -14.01 -1.62
N ALA A 78 7.67 -14.45 -2.75
CA ALA A 78 6.89 -14.88 -3.91
C ALA A 78 5.98 -16.09 -3.62
N HIS A 79 6.36 -16.93 -2.66
CA HIS A 79 5.56 -18.07 -2.21
C HIS A 79 4.61 -17.76 -1.05
N ASP A 80 4.67 -16.56 -0.47
CA ASP A 80 3.96 -16.17 0.75
C ASP A 80 3.26 -14.81 0.55
N PRO A 81 2.02 -14.82 0.01
CA PRO A 81 1.24 -13.61 -0.22
C PRO A 81 0.95 -12.81 1.05
N GLU A 82 0.83 -13.47 2.20
CA GLU A 82 0.59 -12.81 3.48
C GLU A 82 1.81 -12.02 3.92
N ARG A 83 3.01 -12.61 3.78
CA ARG A 83 4.26 -11.92 4.03
C ARG A 83 4.45 -10.75 3.07
N TYR A 84 4.11 -10.91 1.79
CA TYR A 84 4.14 -9.79 0.85
C TYR A 84 3.25 -8.63 1.32
N SER A 85 2.00 -8.92 1.67
CA SER A 85 1.05 -7.92 2.18
C SER A 85 1.58 -7.19 3.41
N ARG A 86 2.11 -7.93 4.40
CA ARG A 86 2.71 -7.34 5.61
C ARG A 86 3.90 -6.43 5.29
N LEU A 87 4.79 -6.83 4.39
CA LEU A 87 5.95 -6.03 3.98
C LEU A 87 5.52 -4.75 3.25
N LEU A 88 4.58 -4.86 2.31
CA LEU A 88 4.06 -3.72 1.56
C LEU A 88 3.41 -2.70 2.50
N VAL A 89 2.55 -3.15 3.40
CA VAL A 89 1.86 -2.26 4.35
C VAL A 89 2.85 -1.63 5.34
N ASP A 90 3.85 -2.36 5.84
CA ASP A 90 4.88 -1.78 6.73
C ASP A 90 5.69 -0.68 6.02
N ILE A 91 6.08 -0.90 4.76
CA ILE A 91 6.79 0.11 3.95
C ILE A 91 5.91 1.35 3.74
N LEU A 92 4.66 1.14 3.33
CA LEU A 92 3.72 2.23 3.09
C LEU A 92 3.49 3.04 4.37
N LEU A 93 3.11 2.39 5.47
CA LEU A 93 2.84 3.05 6.75
C LEU A 93 4.05 3.84 7.24
N ARG A 94 5.26 3.27 7.21
CA ARG A 94 6.48 4.01 7.60
C ARG A 94 6.75 5.22 6.72
N GLY A 95 6.38 5.17 5.45
CA GLY A 95 6.51 6.29 4.52
C GLY A 95 5.52 7.42 4.74
N ILE A 96 4.36 7.13 5.34
CA ILE A 96 3.23 8.08 5.47
C ILE A 96 2.93 8.51 6.91
N LEU A 97 3.51 7.87 7.93
CA LEU A 97 3.36 8.31 9.32
C LEU A 97 3.91 9.73 9.51
N SER A 98 3.23 10.52 10.33
CA SER A 98 3.72 11.86 10.71
C SER A 98 4.92 11.77 11.66
N ASP A 99 5.76 12.82 11.68
CA ASP A 99 6.88 12.89 12.62
C ASP A 99 6.46 12.81 14.09
N ASN A 100 5.27 13.28 14.42
CA ASN A 100 4.70 13.21 15.77
C ASN A 100 4.25 11.79 16.10
N ALA A 101 3.50 11.13 15.22
CA ALA A 101 3.07 9.75 15.41
C ALA A 101 4.26 8.77 15.46
N ALA A 102 5.30 9.03 14.67
CA ALA A 102 6.53 8.25 14.67
C ALA A 102 7.33 8.41 15.98
N LYS A 103 7.30 9.58 16.61
CA LYS A 103 7.93 9.84 17.92
C LYS A 103 7.17 9.16 19.05
N ASP A 104 5.84 9.24 19.06
CA ASP A 104 5.00 8.61 20.09
C ASP A 104 5.11 7.08 20.07
N SER A 105 5.14 6.49 18.87
CA SER A 105 5.37 5.04 18.69
C SER A 105 6.73 4.57 19.24
N ARG A 106 7.77 5.40 19.15
CA ARG A 106 9.09 5.10 19.73
C ARG A 106 9.16 5.33 21.24
N ARG A 107 8.27 6.18 21.78
CA ARG A 107 8.17 6.49 23.21
C ARG A 107 7.40 5.41 23.99
N ALA A 108 6.46 4.74 23.33
CA ALA A 108 5.63 3.67 23.89
C ALA A 108 6.35 2.31 24.08
N LEU A 109 7.54 2.13 23.49
CA LEU A 109 8.36 0.94 23.74
C LEU A 109 9.07 1.07 25.10
N PRO A 110 8.90 0.12 26.04
CA PRO A 110 9.67 0.12 27.28
C PRO A 110 11.15 0.04 26.90
N ARG A 111 11.95 1.00 27.40
CA ARG A 111 13.40 0.84 27.39
C ARG A 111 13.70 -0.39 28.24
N LEU A 112 13.88 -1.54 27.59
CA LEU A 112 14.54 -2.68 28.20
C LEU A 112 15.95 -2.19 28.54
N THR A 113 16.10 -1.71 29.76
CA THR A 113 17.37 -1.46 30.40
C THR A 113 18.15 -2.76 30.32
N ARG A 114 19.29 -2.72 29.64
CA ARG A 114 20.33 -3.75 29.78
C ARG A 114 20.65 -3.86 31.27
N GLY A 115 20.14 -4.90 31.91
CA GLY A 115 20.59 -5.36 33.21
C GLY A 115 21.91 -6.09 33.03
N SER A 116 22.95 -5.45 33.57
CA SER A 116 24.12 -5.99 34.29
C SER A 116 24.74 -7.31 33.84
#